data_AF-A0A2T0RE46-F1
#
_entry.id   AF-A0A2T0RE46-F1
#
_cell.length_a   1.000
_cell.length_b   1.000
_cell.length_c   1.000
_cell.angle_alpha   90.00
_cell.angle_beta   90.00
_cell.angle_gamma   90.00
#
_symmetry.space_group_name_H-M   'P 1'
#
loop_
_entity.id
_entity.type
_entity.pdbx_description
1 polymer ?
#
loop_
_entity_poly.entity_id
_entity_poly.type
_entity_poly.pdbx_seq_one_letter_code
_entity_poly.pdbx_strand_id
1 'polypeptide(L)'
;MAKVSVNLDDDLDSEDGARKLKELAAPLPSVSKAKTSALKDAPRVQFSFTNVPKPIKEAFAAEAKKRRITQKELLYECLRSGGIDIPANEEIDGRRR
;
A
#
# COMPACT_ATOMS: atom_id res chain seq x y z
N MET A 1 -34.93 -24.45 26.91
CA MET A 1 -33.84 -23.63 26.36
C MET A 1 -32.53 -24.20 26.88
N ALA A 2 -31.88 -25.06 26.09
CA ALA A 2 -30.59 -25.65 26.51
C ALA A 2 -29.54 -24.53 26.53
N LYS A 3 -28.96 -24.26 27.71
CA LYS A 3 -27.85 -23.32 27.85
C LYS A 3 -26.63 -23.92 27.16
N VAL A 4 -26.29 -23.40 25.99
CA VAL A 4 -25.01 -23.69 25.32
C VAL A 4 -23.94 -22.96 26.12
N SER A 5 -23.18 -23.70 26.94
CA SER A 5 -21.97 -23.20 27.60
C SER A 5 -20.81 -23.35 26.61
N VAL A 6 -20.33 -22.23 26.07
CA VAL A 6 -19.12 -22.20 25.27
C VAL A 6 -17.95 -21.96 26.23
N ASN A 7 -17.05 -22.92 26.36
CA ASN A 7 -15.77 -22.70 27.01
C ASN A 7 -14.90 -21.91 26.03
N LEU A 8 -14.77 -20.59 26.26
CA LEU A 8 -13.64 -19.82 25.74
C LEU A 8 -12.50 -19.99 26.75
N ASP A 9 -11.82 -21.12 26.69
CA ASP A 9 -10.51 -21.22 27.33
C ASP A 9 -9.53 -20.43 26.46
N ASP A 10 -9.00 -19.33 27.03
CA ASP A 10 -8.04 -18.41 26.41
C ASP A 10 -6.60 -18.97 26.44
N ASP A 11 -6.42 -20.29 26.61
CA ASP A 11 -5.12 -20.98 26.58
C ASP A 11 -4.60 -21.19 25.15
N LEU A 12 -4.65 -20.12 24.33
CA LEU A 12 -4.05 -20.10 22.99
C LEU A 12 -2.52 -19.90 23.04
N ASP A 13 -1.91 -19.90 24.22
CA ASP A 13 -0.45 -19.82 24.42
C ASP A 13 0.26 -21.19 24.30
N SER A 14 -0.32 -22.12 23.54
CA SER A 14 0.40 -23.32 23.14
C SER A 14 1.41 -22.97 22.06
N GLU A 15 2.72 -23.07 22.33
CA GLU A 15 3.79 -22.85 21.33
C GLU A 15 3.54 -23.60 20.01
N ASP A 16 2.90 -24.78 20.07
CA ASP A 16 2.50 -25.57 18.89
C ASP A 16 1.39 -24.93 18.05
N GLY A 17 0.46 -24.20 18.68
CA GLY A 17 -0.56 -23.43 17.97
C GLY A 17 0.06 -22.26 17.21
N ALA A 18 0.97 -21.53 17.85
CA ALA A 18 1.71 -20.44 17.22
C ALA A 18 2.61 -20.94 16.07
N ARG A 19 3.26 -22.11 16.21
CA ARG A 19 4.06 -22.72 15.14
C ARG A 19 3.20 -23.14 13.94
N LYS A 20 2.06 -23.80 14.15
CA LYS A 20 1.13 -24.18 13.08
C LYS A 20 0.56 -22.97 12.36
N LEU A 21 0.17 -21.93 13.08
CA LEU A 21 -0.29 -20.68 12.48
C LEU A 21 0.81 -20.01 11.65
N LYS A 22 2.06 -20.06 12.12
CA LYS A 22 3.22 -19.53 11.39
C LYS A 22 3.55 -20.34 10.13
N GLU A 23 3.40 -21.66 10.16
CA GLU A 23 3.57 -22.54 9.00
C GLU A 23 2.46 -22.33 7.96
N LEU A 24 1.21 -22.20 8.40
CA LEU A 24 0.06 -21.92 7.52
C LEU A 24 0.10 -20.50 6.93
N ALA A 25 0.65 -19.53 7.67
CA ALA A 25 0.82 -18.15 7.21
C ALA A 25 2.13 -17.90 6.45
N ALA A 26 3.09 -18.83 6.47
CA ALA A 26 4.36 -18.73 5.77
C ALA A 26 4.28 -18.39 4.26
N PRO A 27 3.31 -18.92 3.48
CA PRO A 27 3.18 -18.56 2.07
C PRO A 27 2.52 -17.18 1.84
N LEU A 28 1.93 -16.58 2.87
CA LEU A 28 1.24 -15.30 2.76
C LEU A 28 2.20 -14.15 3.14
N PRO A 29 2.29 -13.08 2.33
CA PRO A 29 3.07 -11.92 2.73
C PRO A 29 2.49 -11.32 4.01
N SER A 30 3.35 -10.81 4.89
CA SER A 30 2.92 -10.06 6.08
C SER A 30 1.97 -8.93 5.67
N VAL A 31 1.06 -8.51 6.55
CA VAL A 31 0.06 -7.46 6.24
C VAL A 31 0.69 -6.19 5.65
N SER A 32 1.89 -5.82 6.12
CA SER A 32 2.71 -4.72 5.58
C SER A 32 3.25 -4.99 4.17
N LYS A 33 3.70 -6.21 3.89
CA LYS A 33 4.19 -6.65 2.56
C LYS A 33 3.06 -6.89 1.57
N ALA A 34 1.87 -7.28 2.04
CA ALA A 34 0.71 -7.52 1.21
C ALA A 34 0.23 -6.23 0.51
N LYS A 35 0.27 -5.08 1.20
CA LYS A 35 -0.07 -3.78 0.59
C LYS A 35 0.91 -3.39 -0.52
N THR A 36 2.21 -3.51 -0.27
CA THR A 36 3.24 -3.16 -1.25
C THR A 36 3.25 -4.15 -2.42
N SER A 37 3.10 -5.45 -2.17
CA SER A 37 2.99 -6.46 -3.23
C SER A 37 1.73 -6.25 -4.09
N ALA A 38 0.57 -6.00 -3.47
CA ALA A 38 -0.66 -5.70 -4.20
C ALA A 38 -0.50 -4.47 -5.12
N LEU A 39 0.18 -3.42 -4.65
CA LEU A 39 0.47 -2.24 -5.46
C LEU A 39 1.49 -2.51 -6.57
N LYS A 40 2.44 -3.43 -6.39
CA LYS A 40 3.35 -3.88 -7.47
C LYS A 40 2.62 -4.66 -8.55
N ASP A 41 1.70 -5.53 -8.16
CA ASP A 41 0.97 -6.43 -9.06
C ASP A 41 -0.28 -5.81 -9.69
N ALA A 42 -0.77 -4.69 -9.15
CA ALA A 42 -1.95 -4.00 -9.66
C ALA A 42 -1.78 -3.51 -11.11
N PRO A 43 -2.85 -3.61 -11.94
CA PRO A 43 -2.82 -3.12 -13.31
C PRO A 43 -2.56 -1.60 -13.34
N ARG A 44 -1.64 -1.18 -14.20
CA ARG A 44 -1.30 0.24 -14.37
C ARG A 44 -2.29 0.87 -15.36
N VAL A 45 -3.06 1.84 -14.89
CA VAL A 45 -4.03 2.58 -15.71
C VAL A 45 -3.57 4.01 -15.97
N GLN A 46 -4.02 4.60 -17.08
CA GLN A 46 -3.75 6.00 -17.39
C GLN A 46 -4.46 6.91 -16.39
N PHE A 47 -3.75 7.91 -15.87
CA PHE A 47 -4.30 8.94 -15.00
C PHE A 47 -4.18 10.30 -15.69
N SER A 48 -5.31 10.92 -16.00
CA SER A 48 -5.38 12.21 -16.70
C SER A 48 -6.40 13.13 -16.04
N PHE A 49 -6.10 14.42 -16.05
CA PHE A 49 -7.03 15.46 -15.64
C PHE A 49 -7.55 16.19 -16.88
N THR A 50 -8.87 16.30 -17.00
CA THR A 50 -9.54 17.10 -18.04
C THR A 50 -9.82 18.50 -17.49
N ASN A 51 -9.75 19.52 -18.36
CA ASN A 51 -10.12 20.91 -18.03
C ASN A 51 -9.32 21.58 -16.90
N VAL A 52 -8.03 21.27 -16.76
CA VAL A 52 -7.14 21.98 -15.81
C VAL A 52 -6.65 23.29 -16.43
N PRO A 53 -6.75 24.43 -15.73
CA PRO A 53 -6.17 25.69 -16.19
C PRO A 53 -4.69 25.55 -16.53
N LYS A 54 -4.29 26.07 -17.70
CA LYS A 54 -2.91 26.03 -18.20
C LYS A 54 -1.87 26.49 -17.16
N PRO A 55 -2.08 27.58 -16.39
CA PRO A 55 -1.10 28.04 -15.41
C PRO A 55 -0.80 27.01 -14.31
N ILE A 56 -1.80 26.23 -13.88
CA ILE A 56 -1.64 25.22 -12.84
C ILE A 56 -0.77 24.06 -13.36
N LYS A 57 -1.01 23.64 -14.60
CA LYS A 57 -0.22 22.58 -15.24
C LYS A 57 1.24 23.01 -15.42
N GLU A 58 1.47 24.26 -15.78
CA GLU A 58 2.81 24.85 -15.91
C GLU A 58 3.51 24.98 -14.56
N ALA A 59 2.81 25.44 -13.51
CA ALA A 59 3.34 25.51 -12.16
C ALA A 59 3.75 24.13 -11.64
N PHE A 60 2.93 23.10 -11.86
CA PHE A 60 3.23 21.72 -11.47
C PHE A 60 4.45 21.18 -12.21
N ALA A 61 4.56 21.43 -13.52
CA ALA A 61 5.72 21.03 -14.31
C ALA A 61 7.00 21.77 -13.87
N ALA A 62 6.89 23.06 -13.54
CA ALA A 62 8.00 23.86 -13.05
C ALA A 62 8.49 23.39 -11.68
N GLU A 63 7.57 23.02 -10.78
CA GLU A 63 7.91 22.48 -9.47
C GLU A 63 8.63 21.13 -9.58
N ALA A 64 8.12 20.23 -10.41
CA ALA A 64 8.77 18.93 -10.66
C ALA A 64 10.20 19.13 -11.20
N LYS A 65 10.36 20.07 -12.15
CA LYS A 65 11.67 20.43 -12.71
C LYS A 65 12.60 21.03 -11.65
N LYS A 66 12.10 21.91 -10.78
CA LYS A 66 12.88 22.52 -9.69
C LYS A 66 13.41 21.47 -8.71
N ARG A 67 12.59 20.47 -8.40
CA ARG A 67 12.94 19.34 -7.51
C ARG A 67 13.73 18.24 -8.22
N ARG A 68 13.91 18.31 -9.55
CA ARG A 68 14.55 17.29 -10.40
C ARG A 68 13.88 15.90 -10.30
N ILE A 69 12.57 15.89 -10.06
CA ILE A 69 11.76 14.67 -10.01
C ILE A 69 10.79 14.64 -11.19
N THR A 70 10.23 13.47 -11.45
CA THR A 70 9.18 13.34 -12.46
C THR A 70 7.86 13.93 -11.95
N GLN A 71 7.00 14.38 -12.87
CA GLN A 71 5.63 14.85 -12.52
C GLN A 71 4.82 13.79 -11.77
N LYS A 72 5.07 12.51 -12.05
CA LYS A 72 4.43 11.37 -11.37
C LYS A 72 4.88 11.26 -9.91
N GLU A 73 6.17 11.45 -9.64
CA GLU A 73 6.71 11.44 -8.27
C GLU A 73 6.20 12.62 -7.47
N LEU A 74 6.15 13.81 -8.08
CA LEU A 74 5.57 14.98 -7.44
C LEU A 74 4.10 14.73 -7.08
N LEU A 75 3.33 14.10 -7.96
CA LEU A 75 1.94 13.73 -7.66
C LEU A 75 1.87 12.79 -6.45
N TYR A 76 2.72 11.77 -6.36
CA TYR A 76 2.74 10.86 -5.21
C TYR A 76 3.15 11.57 -3.92
N GLU A 77 4.08 12.52 -3.98
CA GLU A 77 4.42 13.35 -2.81
C GLU A 77 3.23 14.20 -2.35
N CYS A 78 2.52 14.86 -3.27
CA CYS A 78 1.33 15.64 -2.95
C CYS A 78 0.20 14.79 -2.34
N LEU A 79 0.00 13.56 -2.86
CA LEU A 79 -1.00 12.64 -2.33
C LEU A 79 -0.59 12.11 -0.95
N ARG A 80 0.71 11.84 -0.72
CA ARG A 80 1.25 11.50 0.60
C ARG A 80 1.07 12.64 1.60
N SER A 81 1.38 13.88 1.22
CA SER A 81 1.15 15.03 2.11
C SER A 81 -0.33 15.29 2.39
N GLY A 82 -1.22 14.86 1.49
CA GLY A 82 -2.67 14.84 1.68
C GLY A 82 -3.18 13.69 2.57
N GLY A 83 -2.30 12.83 3.11
CA GLY A 83 -2.65 11.75 4.02
C GLY A 83 -3.00 10.42 3.36
N ILE A 84 -2.80 10.28 2.04
CA ILE A 84 -2.99 8.99 1.36
C ILE A 84 -1.74 8.13 1.59
N ASP A 85 -1.96 6.92 2.13
CA ASP A 85 -0.93 5.90 2.39
C ASP A 85 -0.40 5.30 1.07
N ILE A 86 0.44 6.08 0.37
CA ILE A 86 1.14 5.65 -0.84
C ILE A 86 2.60 5.33 -0.48
N PRO A 87 3.07 4.10 -0.70
CA PRO A 87 4.46 3.72 -0.44
C PRO A 87 5.48 4.56 -1.23
N ALA A 88 6.75 4.46 -0.85
CA ALA A 88 7.84 5.14 -1.55
C ALA A 88 7.95 4.64 -3.00
N ASN A 89 8.45 5.49 -3.90
CA ASN A 89 8.53 5.15 -5.32
C ASN A 89 9.42 3.90 -5.56
N GLU A 90 10.45 3.72 -4.73
CA GLU A 90 11.34 2.54 -4.73
C GLU A 90 10.60 1.24 -4.40
N GLU A 91 9.53 1.31 -3.61
CA GLU A 91 8.74 0.16 -3.17
C GLU A 91 7.63 -0.22 -4.17
N ILE A 92 7.21 0.72 -5.02
CA ILE A 92 6.11 0.53 -5.99
C ILE A 92 6.65 0.28 -7.41
N ASP A 93 7.97 0.38 -7.62
CA ASP A 93 8.58 0.13 -8.93
C ASP A 93 8.28 -1.30 -9.41
N GLY A 94 7.32 -1.41 -10.33
CA GLY A 94 6.83 -2.67 -10.87
C GLY A 94 7.85 -3.40 -11.77
N ARG A 95 9.03 -2.80 -12.00
CA ARG A 95 10.16 -3.44 -12.66
C ARG A 95 10.97 -4.34 -11.72
N ARG A 96 10.89 -4.11 -10.41
CA ARG A 96 11.52 -4.94 -9.36
C ARG A 96 10.48 -5.89 -8.75
N ARG A 97 10.10 -6.89 -9.54
CA ARG A 97 9.29 -8.02 -9.07
C ARG A 97 10.15 -9.00 -8.29
#